data_AF-A0A9N9XGT6-F1
#
_entry.id   AF-A0A9N9XGT6-F1
#
_cell.length_a   1.000
_cell.length_b   1.000
_cell.length_c   1.000
_cell.angle_alpha   90.00
_cell.angle_beta   90.00
_cell.angle_gamma   90.00
#
_symmetry.space_group_name_H-M   'P 1'
#
loop_
_entity.id
_entity.type
_entity.pdbx_description
1 polymer ?
#
loop_
_entity_poly.entity_id
_entity_poly.type
_entity_poly.pdbx_seq_one_letter_code
_entity_poly.pdbx_strand_id
1 'polypeptide(L)'
;MYLMIFMIAALCTTFVHTYIEEPGPRFPPTKGEIWPRPSYQLKSNSSFTIDPRTLNIKAIKYECSLIRNAIVYYLHVISEGGVSEEEKLKVLENNSNTSSLYDPASLGIFETLEIKLDSPCTGNEFPSDDMLEDYTIVISEDLKQLNSSSVWGILRGLESFSQMIYIADHGLSLKINQTIVEDSPRFSHRGLLLDTSRHFIPLKSLLLTIDAMVYNKLNVFHWHIVDDQSFPYVSRKFPELSAKGAYTPYKTYSYADIKMVIEYARLKGIRVIPEFDTPGHTRSWGVAHPEILTACEKNYTGKYGPIDPTKNETYVFLKNLFTEISETFADRYIHIGGDEVEFECWSSSSKINEYMMENNIVSYKELESLYIGKVIDMVKNLNYKPIVWEEVFTNGVKLPDDIVIQIWKDFWEIKMIEVTKSNRSAILSTCWYLDNIGSGGDWQKFYACEPYSFTDDPILRSFVKGGEACMWGEVVNEFNVISRVWPRASAVAEKLWSQPEFKDDIDEIARRLEEHTCRMIRRGIPAQPPNGPGFCY
;
A
#
# COMPACT_ATOMS: atom_id res chain seq x y z
N MET A 1 40.08 -5.61 -57.53
CA MET A 1 38.72 -5.87 -57.01
C MET A 1 38.72 -5.59 -55.50
N TYR A 2 38.94 -4.32 -55.18
CA TYR A 2 38.96 -3.71 -53.86
C TYR A 2 37.71 -2.84 -53.83
N LEU A 3 36.52 -3.40 -53.63
CA LEU A 3 35.29 -2.61 -53.55
C LEU A 3 34.10 -3.44 -53.03
N MET A 4 34.26 -4.13 -51.89
CA MET A 4 33.10 -4.77 -51.24
C MET A 4 33.31 -5.04 -49.73
N ILE A 5 34.00 -4.14 -49.02
CA ILE A 5 34.14 -4.19 -47.54
C ILE A 5 33.84 -2.82 -46.89
N PHE A 6 33.30 -1.85 -47.62
CA PHE A 6 33.06 -0.48 -47.12
C PHE A 6 31.57 -0.06 -47.03
N MET A 7 30.64 -1.03 -46.97
CA MET A 7 29.20 -0.74 -46.86
C MET A 7 28.48 -1.54 -45.75
N ILE A 8 29.17 -1.93 -44.68
CA ILE A 8 28.53 -2.45 -43.45
C ILE A 8 29.07 -1.76 -42.17
N ALA A 9 29.91 -0.73 -42.31
CA ALA A 9 30.44 0.05 -41.18
C ALA A 9 29.77 1.42 -40.98
N ALA A 10 28.60 1.66 -41.59
CA ALA A 10 27.92 2.97 -41.61
C ALA A 10 26.48 2.96 -41.08
N LEU A 11 26.10 1.99 -40.24
CA LEU A 11 24.77 1.91 -39.61
C LEU A 11 24.83 1.56 -38.10
N CYS A 12 25.92 1.95 -37.44
CA CYS A 12 25.99 2.09 -35.99
C CYS A 12 26.45 3.50 -35.62
N THR A 13 25.84 4.52 -36.24
CA THR A 13 25.66 5.77 -35.50
C THR A 13 24.54 5.50 -34.51
N THR A 14 24.90 4.95 -33.34
CA THR A 14 24.14 5.27 -32.14
C THR A 14 23.96 6.78 -32.19
N PHE A 15 22.73 7.26 -32.32
CA PHE A 15 22.43 8.64 -32.00
C PHE A 15 22.80 8.79 -30.52
N VAL A 16 24.06 9.14 -30.27
CA VAL A 16 24.45 9.77 -29.01
C VAL A 16 23.75 11.11 -29.11
N HIS A 17 22.50 11.15 -28.66
CA HIS A 17 21.87 12.42 -28.35
C HIS A 17 22.79 13.07 -27.31
N THR A 18 23.62 13.99 -27.77
CA THR A 18 24.36 14.90 -26.91
C THR A 18 23.31 15.79 -26.25
N TYR A 19 22.75 15.33 -25.13
CA TYR A 19 21.87 16.14 -24.32
C TYR A 19 22.74 17.18 -23.63
N ILE A 20 22.58 18.45 -24.03
CA ILE A 20 22.98 19.56 -23.16
C ILE A 20 21.90 19.58 -22.07
N GLU A 21 22.23 18.99 -20.92
CA GLU A 21 21.38 19.04 -19.73
C GLU A 21 21.64 20.37 -19.02
N GLU A 22 20.59 21.14 -18.73
CA GLU A 22 20.70 22.33 -17.90
C GLU A 22 21.06 21.93 -16.46
N PRO A 23 21.99 22.63 -15.78
CA PRO A 23 22.32 22.33 -14.39
C PRO A 23 21.11 22.49 -13.47
N GLY A 24 20.78 21.44 -12.71
CA GLY A 24 19.68 21.46 -11.73
C GLY A 24 18.87 20.17 -11.72
N PRO A 25 17.79 20.12 -10.92
CA PRO A 25 16.87 18.99 -10.96
C PRO A 25 16.17 18.94 -12.32
N ARG A 26 16.07 17.74 -12.91
CA ARG A 26 15.36 17.53 -14.18
C ARG A 26 13.91 18.03 -14.12
N PHE A 27 13.26 17.80 -12.98
CA PHE A 27 11.94 18.32 -12.66
C PHE A 27 12.04 19.15 -11.38
N PRO A 28 11.92 20.49 -11.45
CA PRO A 28 11.91 21.32 -10.26
C PRO A 28 10.70 20.96 -9.38
N PRO A 29 10.89 20.65 -8.09
CA PRO A 29 9.78 20.26 -7.22
C PRO A 29 8.77 21.40 -7.08
N THR A 30 7.49 21.04 -6.98
CA THR A 30 6.42 21.99 -6.63
C THR A 30 6.55 22.50 -5.19
N LYS A 31 5.65 23.41 -4.78
CA LYS A 31 5.63 23.99 -3.43
C LYS A 31 4.22 23.96 -2.83
N GLY A 32 4.07 23.13 -1.80
CA GLY A 32 2.83 23.00 -1.07
C GLY A 32 1.74 22.33 -1.91
N GLU A 33 2.12 21.42 -2.82
CA GLU A 33 1.16 20.63 -3.59
C GLU A 33 0.84 19.31 -2.88
N ILE A 34 -0.42 18.92 -2.98
CA ILE A 34 -0.94 17.75 -2.29
C ILE A 34 -0.71 16.50 -3.14
N TRP A 35 -0.22 15.44 -2.51
CA TRP A 35 -0.12 14.09 -3.05
C TRP A 35 -0.82 13.09 -2.11
N PRO A 36 -1.78 12.27 -2.57
CA PRO A 36 -2.47 12.36 -3.86
C PRO A 36 -3.19 13.69 -4.10
N ARG A 37 -3.32 14.07 -5.38
CA ARG A 37 -4.08 15.26 -5.80
C ARG A 37 -5.55 15.19 -5.34
N PRO A 38 -6.08 16.23 -4.70
CA PRO A 38 -7.46 16.22 -4.23
C PRO A 38 -8.46 16.30 -5.38
N SER A 39 -9.70 15.86 -5.10
CA SER A 39 -10.82 15.95 -6.05
C SER A 39 -11.10 17.39 -6.51
N TYR A 40 -11.01 18.37 -5.60
CA TYR A 40 -11.09 19.79 -5.90
C TYR A 40 -10.15 20.60 -5.01
N GLN A 41 -9.46 21.56 -5.63
CA GLN A 41 -8.65 22.55 -4.92
C GLN A 41 -8.71 23.90 -5.61
N LEU A 42 -8.99 24.95 -4.83
CA LEU A 42 -8.84 26.34 -5.24
C LEU A 42 -7.72 26.95 -4.40
N LYS A 43 -6.65 27.42 -5.05
CA LYS A 43 -5.46 27.99 -4.41
C LYS A 43 -5.31 29.46 -4.82
N SER A 44 -5.10 30.33 -3.84
CA SER A 44 -4.76 31.75 -4.06
C SER A 44 -3.25 31.96 -3.94
N ASN A 45 -2.76 33.10 -4.44
CA ASN A 45 -1.38 33.54 -4.23
C ASN A 45 -1.16 34.16 -2.84
N SER A 46 -2.23 34.58 -2.15
CA SER A 46 -2.15 35.07 -0.78
C SER A 46 -1.79 33.94 0.18
N SER A 47 -0.91 34.22 1.15
CA SER A 47 -0.38 33.19 2.06
C SER A 47 -0.22 33.67 3.48
N PHE A 48 -0.29 32.75 4.43
CA PHE A 48 0.07 32.97 5.82
C PHE A 48 1.49 32.45 6.08
N THR A 49 2.17 33.06 7.04
CA THR A 49 3.41 32.52 7.62
C THR A 49 3.07 31.62 8.81
N ILE A 50 3.75 30.49 8.94
CA ILE A 50 3.61 29.55 10.07
C ILE A 50 4.87 29.62 10.94
N ASP A 51 4.68 29.82 12.24
CA ASP A 51 5.67 29.52 13.27
C ASP A 51 5.31 28.17 13.92
N PRO A 52 6.10 27.10 13.69
CA PRO A 52 5.82 25.79 14.26
C PRO A 52 5.71 25.76 15.78
N ARG A 53 6.30 26.72 16.49
CA ARG A 53 6.28 26.78 17.97
C ARG A 53 4.96 27.28 18.53
N THR A 54 4.21 28.03 17.74
CA THR A 54 2.93 28.65 18.15
C THR A 54 1.74 28.07 17.40
N LEU A 55 1.96 27.28 16.35
CA LEU A 55 0.91 26.59 15.62
C LEU A 55 0.13 25.67 16.57
N ASN A 56 -1.18 25.82 16.57
CA ASN A 56 -2.10 24.99 17.31
C ASN A 56 -3.10 24.29 16.38
N ILE A 57 -3.50 23.06 16.73
CA ILE A 57 -4.60 22.35 16.07
C ILE A 57 -5.56 21.92 17.18
N LYS A 58 -6.82 22.32 17.10
CA LYS A 58 -7.81 22.05 18.16
C LYS A 58 -9.12 21.50 17.59
N ALA A 59 -9.71 20.53 18.26
CA ALA A 59 -11.06 20.06 17.94
C ALA A 59 -12.11 20.99 18.59
N ILE A 60 -13.16 21.36 17.84
CA ILE A 60 -14.17 22.34 18.30
C ILE A 60 -15.57 21.77 18.55
N LYS A 61 -15.87 20.55 18.08
CA LYS A 61 -17.20 19.93 18.18
C LYS A 61 -17.16 18.56 18.86
N TYR A 62 -16.53 17.59 18.21
CA TYR A 62 -16.28 16.26 18.79
C TYR A 62 -14.79 15.95 18.77
N GLU A 63 -14.33 15.27 19.82
CA GLU A 63 -12.94 14.86 19.99
C GLU A 63 -12.89 13.46 20.62
N CYS A 64 -11.93 12.65 20.17
CA CYS A 64 -11.60 11.35 20.75
C CYS A 64 -10.09 11.13 20.73
N SER A 65 -9.63 9.98 21.26
CA SER A 65 -8.20 9.64 21.31
C SER A 65 -7.55 9.58 19.92
N LEU A 66 -8.26 9.11 18.90
CA LEU A 66 -7.78 9.09 17.51
C LEU A 66 -7.42 10.50 17.02
N ILE A 67 -8.33 11.47 17.19
CA ILE A 67 -8.08 12.87 16.81
C ILE A 67 -6.94 13.47 17.63
N ARG A 68 -6.93 13.26 18.95
CA ARG A 68 -5.85 13.77 19.82
C ARG A 68 -4.48 13.23 19.43
N ASN A 69 -4.37 11.94 19.16
CA ASN A 69 -3.13 11.32 18.72
C ASN A 69 -2.68 11.85 17.35
N ALA A 70 -3.62 12.07 16.43
CA ALA A 70 -3.34 12.65 15.13
C ALA A 70 -2.88 14.11 15.22
N ILE A 71 -3.50 14.93 16.08
CA ILE A 71 -3.09 16.32 16.34
C ILE A 71 -1.63 16.35 16.81
N VAL A 72 -1.28 15.54 17.82
CA VAL A 72 0.09 15.47 18.35
C VAL A 72 1.06 15.03 17.26
N TYR A 73 0.70 14.01 16.48
CA TYR A 73 1.51 13.51 15.38
C TYR A 73 1.78 14.58 14.32
N TYR A 74 0.75 15.30 13.85
CA TYR A 74 0.93 16.29 12.79
C TYR A 74 1.61 17.58 13.25
N LEU A 75 1.40 18.00 14.50
CA LEU A 75 2.20 19.09 15.08
C LEU A 75 3.69 18.73 15.09
N HIS A 76 4.02 17.48 15.45
CA HIS A 76 5.39 16.99 15.40
C HIS A 76 5.94 16.96 13.96
N VAL A 77 5.20 16.37 13.02
CA VAL A 77 5.58 16.34 11.58
C VAL A 77 5.84 17.73 11.02
N ILE A 78 5.00 18.73 11.36
CA ILE A 78 5.17 20.12 10.90
C ILE A 78 6.38 20.77 11.57
N SER A 79 6.64 20.48 12.84
CA SER A 79 7.79 21.01 13.57
C SER A 79 9.12 20.50 13.03
N GLU A 80 9.20 19.23 12.63
CA GLU A 80 10.40 18.62 12.07
C GLU A 80 10.58 18.89 10.58
N GLY A 81 9.50 19.20 9.84
CA GLY A 81 9.55 19.51 8.41
C GLY A 81 10.17 20.87 8.05
N GLY A 82 10.57 21.66 9.05
CA GLY A 82 11.29 22.92 8.87
C GLY A 82 12.76 22.73 8.51
N VAL A 83 13.38 23.78 7.99
CA VAL A 83 14.83 23.81 7.69
C VAL A 83 15.64 23.62 8.97
N SER A 84 16.71 22.83 8.94
CA SER A 84 17.57 22.62 10.11
C SER A 84 18.19 23.94 10.58
N GLU A 85 18.47 24.09 11.88
CA GLU A 85 19.12 25.31 12.40
C GLU A 85 20.49 25.57 11.74
N GLU A 86 21.21 24.51 11.34
CA GLU A 86 22.48 24.64 10.62
C GLU A 86 22.30 25.22 9.22
N GLU A 87 21.26 24.81 8.49
CA GLU A 87 20.92 25.37 7.18
C GLU A 87 20.37 26.79 7.30
N LYS A 88 19.55 27.09 8.32
CA LYS A 88 19.11 28.46 8.61
C LYS A 88 20.29 29.38 8.83
N LEU A 89 21.31 28.95 9.59
CA LEU A 89 22.53 29.72 9.83
C LEU A 89 23.31 29.96 8.53
N LYS A 90 23.49 28.93 7.67
CA LYS A 90 24.13 29.08 6.35
C LYS A 90 23.37 30.03 5.43
N VAL A 91 22.03 29.97 5.43
CA VAL A 91 21.18 30.88 4.67
C VAL A 91 21.30 32.31 5.18
N LEU A 92 21.33 32.53 6.51
CA LEU A 92 21.50 33.84 7.12
C LEU A 92 22.90 34.43 6.86
N GLU A 93 23.95 33.60 6.89
CA GLU A 93 25.32 34.00 6.53
C GLU A 93 25.44 34.42 5.07
N ASN A 94 24.75 33.72 4.15
CA ASN A 94 24.77 34.03 2.72
C ASN A 94 23.84 35.20 2.33
N ASN A 95 22.76 35.46 3.10
CA ASN A 95 21.77 36.51 2.83
C ASN A 95 22.06 37.83 3.56
N SER A 96 23.30 38.10 3.95
CA SER A 96 23.71 39.38 4.57
C SER A 96 23.48 40.63 3.70
N ASN A 97 22.94 40.48 2.48
CA ASN A 97 22.54 41.55 1.57
C ASN A 97 21.22 41.24 0.84
N THR A 98 20.07 41.15 1.52
CA THR A 98 18.77 41.39 0.86
C THR A 98 17.72 42.00 1.78
N SER A 99 17.42 43.28 1.52
CA SER A 99 16.19 43.94 1.93
C SER A 99 15.03 43.46 1.05
N SER A 100 14.22 42.48 1.50
CA SER A 100 12.89 42.21 0.95
C SER A 100 12.11 41.20 1.80
N LEU A 101 11.82 41.53 3.06
CA LEU A 101 10.86 40.76 3.89
C LEU A 101 9.39 41.20 3.69
N TYR A 102 9.15 42.17 2.81
CA TYR A 102 7.79 42.64 2.51
C TYR A 102 7.19 41.77 1.41
N ASP A 103 6.31 40.84 1.79
CA ASP A 103 5.46 40.08 0.87
C ASP A 103 4.07 40.73 0.84
N PRO A 104 3.71 41.45 -0.24
CA PRO A 104 2.40 42.10 -0.36
C PRO A 104 1.23 41.10 -0.41
N ALA A 105 1.50 39.80 -0.60
CA ALA A 105 0.52 38.73 -0.55
C ALA A 105 0.41 38.06 0.85
N SER A 106 1.11 38.59 1.86
CA SER A 106 1.06 38.06 3.22
C SER A 106 -0.25 38.40 3.94
N LEU A 107 -0.90 37.39 4.51
CA LEU A 107 -2.11 37.49 5.32
C LEU A 107 -1.83 37.47 6.84
N GLY A 108 -0.55 37.52 7.24
CA GLY A 108 -0.11 37.46 8.63
C GLY A 108 0.26 36.05 9.09
N ILE A 109 0.13 35.80 10.40
CA ILE A 109 0.53 34.53 11.04
C ILE A 109 -0.65 33.56 11.08
N PHE A 110 -0.42 32.31 10.69
CA PHE A 110 -1.38 31.22 10.88
C PHE A 110 -1.18 30.61 12.27
N GLU A 111 -2.09 30.90 13.20
CA GLU A 111 -1.97 30.46 14.59
C GLU A 111 -2.71 29.15 14.89
N THR A 112 -3.92 28.96 14.34
CA THR A 112 -4.77 27.82 14.72
C THR A 112 -5.53 27.24 13.54
N LEU A 113 -5.48 25.92 13.41
CA LEU A 113 -6.41 25.12 12.61
C LEU A 113 -7.50 24.53 13.51
N GLU A 114 -8.77 24.72 13.15
CA GLU A 114 -9.90 24.14 13.86
C GLU A 114 -10.37 22.84 13.18
N ILE A 115 -10.48 21.75 13.95
CA ILE A 115 -11.03 20.47 13.50
C ILE A 115 -12.50 20.40 13.91
N LYS A 116 -13.39 20.26 12.94
CA LYS A 116 -14.82 20.03 13.16
C LYS A 116 -15.20 18.65 12.62
N LEU A 117 -15.19 17.68 13.52
CA LEU A 117 -15.80 16.38 13.28
C LEU A 117 -17.32 16.49 13.49
N ASP A 118 -18.12 16.08 12.49
CA ASP A 118 -19.57 16.27 12.53
C ASP A 118 -20.35 15.20 13.30
N SER A 119 -19.78 14.01 13.45
CA SER A 119 -20.35 12.87 14.18
C SER A 119 -19.52 12.54 15.42
N PRO A 120 -20.11 12.06 16.53
CA PRO A 120 -19.34 11.62 17.69
C PRO A 120 -18.34 10.51 17.34
N CYS A 121 -17.16 10.54 17.96
CA CYS A 121 -16.22 9.42 17.94
C CYS A 121 -15.90 8.95 19.37
N THR A 122 -15.65 7.66 19.50
CA THR A 122 -15.35 6.94 20.74
C THR A 122 -13.84 6.75 20.96
N GLY A 123 -13.06 6.73 19.88
CA GLY A 123 -11.63 6.46 19.89
C GLY A 123 -11.28 4.96 19.80
N ASN A 124 -12.28 4.08 19.86
CA ASN A 124 -12.14 2.62 19.75
C ASN A 124 -12.50 2.10 18.36
N GLU A 125 -12.80 2.98 17.42
CA GLU A 125 -13.12 2.61 16.04
C GLU A 125 -11.92 1.89 15.39
N PHE A 126 -12.23 0.87 14.61
CA PHE A 126 -11.30 0.29 13.65
C PHE A 126 -11.68 0.77 12.25
N PRO A 127 -10.68 1.05 11.38
CA PRO A 127 -10.96 1.34 9.98
C PRO A 127 -11.58 0.10 9.32
N SER A 128 -12.40 0.33 8.30
CA SER A 128 -13.18 -0.70 7.62
C SER A 128 -13.35 -0.34 6.14
N ASP A 129 -13.83 -1.28 5.33
CA ASP A 129 -14.03 -1.08 3.88
C ASP A 129 -15.17 -0.11 3.52
N ASP A 130 -16.04 0.20 4.48
CA ASP A 130 -17.16 1.14 4.40
C ASP A 130 -16.87 2.47 5.11
N MET A 131 -15.61 2.70 5.52
CA MET A 131 -15.24 3.90 6.25
C MET A 131 -15.30 5.16 5.37
N LEU A 132 -15.88 6.24 5.89
CA LEU A 132 -15.97 7.51 5.19
C LEU A 132 -14.67 8.31 5.37
N GLU A 133 -14.06 8.69 4.25
CA GLU A 133 -12.75 9.36 4.19
C GLU A 133 -12.82 10.76 3.55
N ASP A 134 -14.03 11.26 3.28
CA ASP A 134 -14.26 12.60 2.74
C ASP A 134 -13.91 13.70 3.75
N TYR A 135 -13.38 14.82 3.27
CA TYR A 135 -13.08 15.98 4.09
C TYR A 135 -13.09 17.28 3.28
N THR A 136 -13.22 18.40 3.99
CA THR A 136 -13.01 19.74 3.42
C THR A 136 -12.04 20.56 4.27
N ILE A 137 -11.17 21.31 3.61
CA ILE A 137 -10.27 22.27 4.27
C ILE A 137 -10.59 23.66 3.71
N VAL A 138 -10.83 24.61 4.60
CA VAL A 138 -10.98 26.02 4.24
C VAL A 138 -9.94 26.82 5.02
N ILE A 139 -9.04 27.48 4.31
CA ILE A 139 -8.05 28.40 4.86
C ILE A 139 -8.25 29.74 4.19
N SER A 140 -8.75 30.71 4.96
CA SER A 140 -8.92 32.11 4.61
C SER A 140 -8.61 33.00 5.81
N GLU A 141 -8.74 34.32 5.64
CA GLU A 141 -8.63 35.28 6.75
C GLU A 141 -9.66 34.97 7.85
N ASP A 142 -10.91 34.71 7.44
CA ASP A 142 -12.06 34.50 8.34
C ASP A 142 -12.18 33.07 8.90
N LEU A 143 -11.71 32.06 8.16
CA LEU A 143 -11.93 30.65 8.52
C LEU A 143 -10.69 29.79 8.25
N LYS A 144 -10.26 29.03 9.25
CA LYS A 144 -9.10 28.11 9.18
C LYS A 144 -9.52 26.77 9.75
N GLN A 145 -10.22 25.96 8.95
CA GLN A 145 -10.98 24.82 9.43
C GLN A 145 -10.81 23.57 8.56
N LEU A 146 -10.73 22.41 9.21
CA LEU A 146 -10.81 21.07 8.62
C LEU A 146 -12.11 20.39 9.10
N ASN A 147 -12.96 19.99 8.16
CA ASN A 147 -14.26 19.39 8.42
C ASN A 147 -14.35 17.98 7.84
N SER A 148 -15.02 17.07 8.57
CA SER A 148 -15.42 15.76 8.04
C SER A 148 -16.56 15.17 8.87
N SER A 149 -17.35 14.29 8.26
CA SER A 149 -18.36 13.48 8.95
C SER A 149 -17.77 12.35 9.80
N SER A 150 -16.50 11.99 9.55
CA SER A 150 -15.84 10.79 10.05
C SER A 150 -14.41 11.10 10.52
N VAL A 151 -13.95 10.36 11.55
CA VAL A 151 -12.57 10.50 12.05
C VAL A 151 -11.54 10.19 10.95
N TRP A 152 -11.85 9.28 10.04
CA TRP A 152 -10.93 8.89 8.97
C TRP A 152 -10.71 10.02 7.97
N GLY A 153 -11.77 10.75 7.59
CA GLY A 153 -11.65 11.96 6.78
C GLY A 153 -10.81 13.05 7.45
N ILE A 154 -10.95 13.24 8.77
CA ILE A 154 -10.05 14.13 9.54
C ILE A 154 -8.58 13.70 9.41
N LEU A 155 -8.27 12.40 9.52
CA LEU A 155 -6.89 11.92 9.37
C LEU A 155 -6.32 12.20 7.96
N ARG A 156 -7.14 12.05 6.90
CA ARG A 156 -6.74 12.37 5.52
C ARG A 156 -6.56 13.86 5.29
N GLY A 157 -7.45 14.67 5.86
CA GLY A 157 -7.36 16.12 5.78
C GLY A 157 -6.17 16.69 6.55
N LEU A 158 -5.78 16.09 7.68
CA LEU A 158 -4.55 16.49 8.39
C LEU A 158 -3.29 16.19 7.57
N GLU A 159 -3.25 15.08 6.82
CA GLU A 159 -2.15 14.84 5.88
C GLU A 159 -2.11 15.95 4.83
N SER A 160 -3.22 16.22 4.15
CA SER A 160 -3.30 17.28 3.15
C SER A 160 -2.94 18.66 3.69
N PHE A 161 -3.39 19.01 4.90
CA PHE A 161 -2.99 20.23 5.59
C PHE A 161 -1.47 20.31 5.76
N SER A 162 -0.85 19.22 6.24
CA SER A 162 0.60 19.16 6.43
C SER A 162 1.40 19.31 5.12
N GLN A 163 0.82 18.86 4.00
CA GLN A 163 1.45 18.93 2.68
C GLN A 163 1.37 20.32 2.05
N MET A 164 0.30 21.08 2.34
CA MET A 164 0.15 22.46 1.87
C MET A 164 1.10 23.45 2.57
N ILE A 165 1.75 23.02 3.65
CA ILE A 165 2.79 23.81 4.33
C ILE A 165 4.11 23.58 3.61
N TYR A 166 4.71 24.66 3.12
CA TYR A 166 5.97 24.62 2.37
C TYR A 166 6.99 25.61 2.90
N ILE A 167 8.26 25.38 2.60
CA ILE A 167 9.36 26.28 2.95
C ILE A 167 9.38 27.43 1.93
N ALA A 168 9.36 28.66 2.41
CA ALA A 168 9.45 29.86 1.57
C ALA A 168 10.78 29.91 0.79
N ASP A 169 10.82 30.65 -0.32
CA ASP A 169 11.97 30.72 -1.23
C ASP A 169 13.28 31.13 -0.56
N HIS A 170 13.19 31.97 0.47
CA HIS A 170 14.34 32.41 1.26
C HIS A 170 14.79 31.38 2.31
N GLY A 171 14.12 30.23 2.46
CA GLY A 171 14.54 29.12 3.31
C GLY A 171 14.38 29.31 4.83
N LEU A 172 13.75 30.40 5.28
CA LEU A 172 13.72 30.76 6.72
C LEU A 172 12.36 30.64 7.40
N SER A 173 11.28 30.51 6.63
CA SER A 173 9.92 30.44 7.17
C SER A 173 9.08 29.40 6.45
N LEU A 174 8.05 28.90 7.14
CA LEU A 174 7.02 28.08 6.56
C LEU A 174 5.86 28.96 6.10
N LYS A 175 5.26 28.62 4.96
CA LYS A 175 4.09 29.28 4.41
C LYS A 175 2.98 28.29 4.10
N ILE A 176 1.76 28.79 4.09
CA ILE A 176 0.58 28.09 3.59
C ILE A 176 -0.30 29.07 2.82
N ASN A 177 -0.75 28.68 1.63
CA ASN A 177 -1.60 29.54 0.81
C ASN A 177 -3.05 29.52 1.31
N GLN A 178 -3.76 30.62 1.10
CA GLN A 178 -5.22 30.62 1.17
C GLN A 178 -5.77 29.62 0.15
N THR A 179 -6.59 28.68 0.64
CA THR A 179 -7.03 27.55 -0.18
C THR A 179 -8.34 26.96 0.32
N ILE A 180 -9.09 26.39 -0.62
CA ILE A 180 -10.26 25.56 -0.36
C ILE A 180 -9.96 24.19 -0.99
N VAL A 181 -10.11 23.13 -0.21
CA VAL A 181 -9.96 21.74 -0.65
C VAL A 181 -11.24 21.00 -0.33
N GLU A 182 -11.78 20.28 -1.30
CA GLU A 182 -12.83 19.28 -1.11
C GLU A 182 -12.33 17.97 -1.69
N ASP A 183 -12.34 16.91 -0.89
CA ASP A 183 -11.65 15.69 -1.28
C ASP A 183 -12.26 14.44 -0.69
N SER A 184 -12.13 13.35 -1.44
CA SER A 184 -12.60 12.01 -1.10
C SER A 184 -11.92 10.99 -2.01
N PRO A 185 -11.69 9.74 -1.56
CA PRO A 185 -11.04 8.74 -2.38
C PRO A 185 -11.95 8.25 -3.52
N ARG A 186 -11.36 7.98 -4.67
CA ARG A 186 -12.01 7.32 -5.81
C ARG A 186 -12.38 5.86 -5.52
N PHE A 187 -11.54 5.15 -4.77
CA PHE A 187 -11.73 3.74 -4.41
C PHE A 187 -11.58 3.53 -2.89
N SER A 188 -12.39 2.65 -2.31
CA SER A 188 -12.37 2.40 -0.86
C SER A 188 -11.27 1.41 -0.43
N HIS A 189 -10.74 0.59 -1.33
CA HIS A 189 -9.64 -0.34 -1.04
C HIS A 189 -8.35 0.11 -1.73
N ARG A 190 -7.39 0.62 -0.96
CA ARG A 190 -6.12 1.16 -1.48
C ARG A 190 -4.96 0.53 -0.71
N GLY A 191 -4.49 -0.59 -1.23
CA GLY A 191 -3.59 -1.48 -0.51
C GLY A 191 -2.13 -1.38 -0.90
N LEU A 192 -1.29 -1.80 0.05
CA LEU A 192 0.10 -2.18 -0.18
C LEU A 192 0.28 -3.59 0.39
N LEU A 193 0.58 -4.55 -0.49
CA LEU A 193 1.02 -5.88 -0.08
C LEU A 193 2.50 -5.84 0.25
N LEU A 194 2.86 -6.38 1.41
CA LEU A 194 4.24 -6.61 1.80
C LEU A 194 4.45 -8.06 2.23
N ASP A 195 5.35 -8.72 1.51
CA ASP A 195 5.81 -10.07 1.82
C ASP A 195 6.90 -10.03 2.89
N THR A 196 6.65 -10.78 3.96
CA THR A 196 7.57 -10.92 5.09
C THR A 196 8.04 -12.35 5.32
N SER A 197 7.73 -13.24 4.38
CA SER A 197 8.11 -14.65 4.40
C SER A 197 9.36 -14.91 3.55
N ARG A 198 9.39 -14.48 2.28
CA ARG A 198 10.55 -14.70 1.39
C ARG A 198 11.81 -14.03 1.97
N HIS A 199 11.63 -12.93 2.69
CA HIS A 199 12.61 -12.39 3.64
C HIS A 199 11.88 -11.78 4.84
N PHE A 200 12.44 -11.94 6.03
CA PHE A 200 11.91 -11.28 7.23
C PHE A 200 12.11 -9.75 7.16
N ILE A 201 11.05 -8.99 7.45
CA ILE A 201 11.08 -7.53 7.54
C ILE A 201 10.96 -7.09 9.01
N PRO A 202 11.95 -6.40 9.60
CA PRO A 202 11.89 -5.96 10.98
C PRO A 202 10.68 -5.07 11.27
N LEU A 203 10.19 -5.14 12.51
CA LEU A 203 9.06 -4.34 13.00
C LEU A 203 9.23 -2.84 12.69
N LYS A 204 10.43 -2.28 12.87
CA LYS A 204 10.73 -0.88 12.53
C LYS A 204 10.40 -0.55 11.08
N SER A 205 10.77 -1.43 10.14
CA SER A 205 10.49 -1.22 8.71
C SER A 205 9.00 -1.35 8.40
N LEU A 206 8.26 -2.23 9.10
CA LEU A 206 6.80 -2.29 8.98
C LEU A 206 6.13 -0.99 9.43
N LEU A 207 6.55 -0.43 10.58
CA LEU A 207 6.01 0.83 11.08
C LEU A 207 6.34 2.01 10.15
N LEU A 208 7.57 2.06 9.60
CA LEU A 208 7.96 3.06 8.59
C LEU A 208 7.14 2.92 7.30
N THR A 209 6.84 1.70 6.87
CA THR A 209 5.94 1.45 5.73
C THR A 209 4.55 2.01 6.01
N ILE A 210 4.01 1.79 7.22
CA ILE A 210 2.70 2.34 7.62
C ILE A 210 2.73 3.88 7.65
N ASP A 211 3.80 4.50 8.13
CA ASP A 211 3.95 5.96 8.08
C ASP A 211 3.92 6.48 6.64
N ALA A 212 4.67 5.84 5.74
CA ALA A 212 4.68 6.20 4.32
C ALA A 212 3.32 5.96 3.63
N MET A 213 2.58 4.91 4.03
CA MET A 213 1.22 4.68 3.57
C MET A 213 0.27 5.83 3.96
N VAL A 214 0.42 6.40 5.18
CA VAL A 214 -0.36 7.57 5.62
C VAL A 214 -0.08 8.76 4.73
N TYR A 215 1.19 9.06 4.44
CA TYR A 215 1.59 10.17 3.59
C TYR A 215 1.02 10.06 2.17
N ASN A 216 0.71 8.83 1.75
CA ASN A 216 0.14 8.52 0.44
C ASN A 216 -1.37 8.22 0.48
N LYS A 217 -2.04 8.36 1.63
CA LYS A 217 -3.46 8.06 1.83
C LYS A 217 -3.88 6.64 1.44
N LEU A 218 -2.95 5.68 1.48
CA LEU A 218 -3.29 4.26 1.44
C LEU A 218 -3.97 3.85 2.74
N ASN A 219 -4.86 2.85 2.67
CA ASN A 219 -5.69 2.46 3.81
C ASN A 219 -5.73 0.96 4.09
N VAL A 220 -5.03 0.13 3.32
CA VAL A 220 -4.93 -1.31 3.54
C VAL A 220 -3.46 -1.74 3.55
N PHE A 221 -3.01 -2.31 4.66
CA PHE A 221 -1.76 -3.03 4.75
C PHE A 221 -2.08 -4.52 4.59
N HIS A 222 -1.83 -5.03 3.39
CA HIS A 222 -1.99 -6.44 3.08
C HIS A 222 -0.70 -7.15 3.51
N TRP A 223 -0.77 -7.89 4.61
CA TRP A 223 0.39 -8.52 5.21
C TRP A 223 0.47 -9.98 4.81
N HIS A 224 1.24 -10.24 3.76
CA HIS A 224 1.65 -11.58 3.35
C HIS A 224 2.71 -12.10 4.33
N ILE A 225 2.24 -12.75 5.40
CA ILE A 225 3.03 -12.97 6.61
C ILE A 225 3.79 -14.31 6.61
N VAL A 226 3.34 -15.30 5.85
CA VAL A 226 3.93 -16.64 5.78
C VAL A 226 3.85 -17.16 4.35
N ASP A 227 4.81 -18.00 3.96
CA ASP A 227 4.92 -18.61 2.62
C ASP A 227 5.83 -19.86 2.70
N ASP A 228 6.31 -20.39 1.58
CA ASP A 228 7.19 -21.54 1.49
C ASP A 228 8.50 -21.39 2.28
N GLN A 229 9.12 -20.21 2.21
CA GLN A 229 10.49 -20.01 2.68
C GLN A 229 10.57 -19.76 4.19
N SER A 230 9.57 -19.13 4.80
CA SER A 230 9.52 -19.01 6.25
C SER A 230 8.12 -18.86 6.86
N PHE A 231 8.03 -19.20 8.15
CA PHE A 231 6.83 -19.02 8.98
C PHE A 231 7.17 -18.10 10.18
N PRO A 232 7.24 -16.77 10.00
CA PRO A 232 7.62 -15.85 11.08
C PRO A 232 6.49 -15.57 12.08
N TYR A 233 5.22 -15.84 11.74
CA TYR A 233 4.07 -15.63 12.64
C TYR A 233 4.14 -16.55 13.88
N VAL A 234 4.23 -15.98 15.09
CA VAL A 234 4.23 -16.79 16.32
C VAL A 234 2.79 -17.12 16.72
N SER A 235 2.33 -18.30 16.31
CA SER A 235 1.04 -18.83 16.74
C SER A 235 1.06 -19.17 18.23
N ARG A 236 0.01 -18.81 18.97
CA ARG A 236 -0.15 -19.21 20.39
C ARG A 236 -0.64 -20.64 20.50
N LYS A 237 -1.39 -21.11 19.51
CA LYS A 237 -1.96 -22.46 19.42
C LYS A 237 -0.95 -23.47 18.90
N PHE A 238 -0.10 -23.06 17.96
CA PHE A 238 0.93 -23.88 17.34
C PHE A 238 2.31 -23.18 17.39
N PRO A 239 2.91 -22.96 18.58
CA PRO A 239 4.20 -22.27 18.70
C PRO A 239 5.33 -22.90 17.87
N GLU A 240 5.24 -24.21 17.65
CA GLU A 240 6.17 -25.00 16.84
C GLU A 240 6.26 -24.55 15.38
N LEU A 241 5.21 -23.92 14.82
CA LEU A 241 5.22 -23.39 13.45
C LEU A 241 6.35 -22.39 13.27
N SER A 242 6.38 -21.35 14.10
CA SER A 242 7.47 -20.36 14.06
C SER A 242 8.80 -20.91 14.59
N ALA A 243 8.77 -21.75 15.63
CA ALA A 243 9.99 -22.29 16.22
C ALA A 243 10.82 -23.15 15.25
N LYS A 244 10.16 -23.74 14.24
CA LYS A 244 10.81 -24.58 13.22
C LYS A 244 10.78 -23.98 11.81
N GLY A 245 9.76 -23.19 11.48
CA GLY A 245 9.52 -22.64 10.16
C GLY A 245 10.08 -21.24 9.95
N ALA A 246 10.39 -20.46 10.99
CA ALA A 246 11.05 -19.17 10.82
C ALA A 246 12.53 -19.36 10.45
N TYR A 247 13.14 -18.36 9.79
CA TYR A 247 14.57 -18.40 9.44
C TYR A 247 15.48 -18.57 10.66
N THR A 248 15.13 -17.92 11.76
CA THR A 248 15.82 -18.04 13.05
C THR A 248 14.81 -17.80 14.18
N PRO A 249 15.08 -18.22 15.43
CA PRO A 249 14.18 -18.00 16.55
C PRO A 249 13.86 -16.53 16.89
N TYR A 250 14.60 -15.56 16.34
CA TYR A 250 14.43 -14.13 16.57
C TYR A 250 13.98 -13.35 15.33
N LYS A 251 13.81 -14.01 14.18
CA LYS A 251 13.24 -13.43 12.96
C LYS A 251 11.76 -13.86 12.87
N THR A 252 11.01 -13.46 13.88
CA THR A 252 9.61 -13.84 14.12
C THR A 252 8.80 -12.62 14.53
N TYR A 253 7.48 -12.66 14.33
CA TYR A 253 6.52 -11.67 14.83
C TYR A 253 5.75 -12.25 16.00
N SER A 254 6.05 -11.77 17.21
CA SER A 254 5.33 -12.17 18.41
C SER A 254 3.89 -11.63 18.39
N TYR A 255 3.02 -12.17 19.24
CA TYR A 255 1.68 -11.63 19.45
C TYR A 255 1.70 -10.12 19.80
N ALA A 256 2.69 -9.68 20.59
CA ALA A 256 2.85 -8.27 20.94
C ALA A 256 3.24 -7.41 19.73
N ASP A 257 4.12 -7.91 18.85
CA ASP A 257 4.51 -7.20 17.63
C ASP A 257 3.32 -7.03 16.69
N ILE A 258 2.52 -8.08 16.51
CA ILE A 258 1.33 -8.05 15.65
C ILE A 258 0.29 -7.08 16.21
N LYS A 259 0.03 -7.12 17.52
CA LYS A 259 -0.88 -6.16 18.18
C LYS A 259 -0.37 -4.72 18.07
N MET A 260 0.95 -4.51 18.12
CA MET A 260 1.57 -3.20 17.91
C MET A 260 1.33 -2.70 16.49
N VAL A 261 1.58 -3.52 15.47
CA VAL A 261 1.34 -3.17 14.07
C VAL A 261 -0.14 -2.82 13.83
N ILE A 262 -1.06 -3.65 14.33
CA ILE A 262 -2.51 -3.42 14.20
C ILE A 262 -2.91 -2.11 14.86
N GLU A 263 -2.48 -1.84 16.10
CA GLU A 263 -2.85 -0.60 16.79
C GLU A 263 -2.21 0.63 16.13
N TYR A 264 -0.94 0.52 15.71
CA TYR A 264 -0.24 1.60 15.01
C TYR A 264 -0.94 1.98 13.70
N ALA A 265 -1.35 0.98 12.92
CA ALA A 265 -2.13 1.15 11.70
C ALA A 265 -3.52 1.73 12.00
N ARG A 266 -4.22 1.23 13.03
CA ARG A 266 -5.55 1.72 13.44
C ARG A 266 -5.55 3.21 13.78
N LEU A 267 -4.56 3.66 14.55
CA LEU A 267 -4.39 5.08 14.90
C LEU A 267 -4.22 6.00 13.69
N LYS A 268 -3.87 5.42 12.54
CA LYS A 268 -3.60 6.08 11.26
C LYS A 268 -4.69 5.81 10.20
N GLY A 269 -5.75 5.11 10.59
CA GLY A 269 -6.83 4.72 9.67
C GLY A 269 -6.37 3.75 8.59
N ILE A 270 -5.43 2.85 8.91
CA ILE A 270 -4.97 1.78 8.02
C ILE A 270 -5.50 0.44 8.57
N ARG A 271 -6.13 -0.32 7.69
CA ARG A 271 -6.59 -1.68 7.92
C ARG A 271 -5.42 -2.64 7.79
N VAL A 272 -5.36 -3.69 8.61
CA VAL A 272 -4.33 -4.74 8.49
C VAL A 272 -5.04 -6.03 8.12
N ILE A 273 -4.88 -6.44 6.86
CA ILE A 273 -5.47 -7.67 6.33
C ILE A 273 -4.36 -8.73 6.29
N PRO A 274 -4.44 -9.79 7.11
CA PRO A 274 -3.46 -10.87 7.05
C PRO A 274 -3.73 -11.77 5.84
N GLU A 275 -2.65 -12.28 5.25
CA GLU A 275 -2.70 -13.39 4.32
C GLU A 275 -2.04 -14.63 4.90
N PHE A 276 -2.79 -15.73 4.90
CA PHE A 276 -2.30 -17.06 5.21
C PHE A 276 -2.65 -17.96 4.03
N ASP A 277 -1.77 -17.93 3.04
CA ASP A 277 -1.98 -18.58 1.76
C ASP A 277 -1.97 -20.10 1.88
N THR A 278 -2.98 -20.73 1.28
CA THR A 278 -3.12 -22.17 1.18
C THR A 278 -3.93 -22.55 -0.07
N PRO A 279 -3.77 -23.76 -0.66
CA PRO A 279 -2.91 -24.86 -0.23
C PRO A 279 -1.48 -24.83 -0.79
N GLY A 280 -1.20 -23.96 -1.77
CA GLY A 280 0.16 -23.66 -2.25
C GLY A 280 0.99 -22.96 -1.17
N HIS A 281 2.23 -22.61 -1.48
CA HIS A 281 3.06 -21.71 -0.66
C HIS A 281 3.14 -22.04 0.84
N THR A 282 3.14 -23.33 1.19
CA THR A 282 3.00 -23.84 2.57
C THR A 282 4.15 -24.71 3.04
N ARG A 283 5.29 -24.71 2.33
CA ARG A 283 6.43 -25.56 2.66
C ARG A 283 6.97 -25.33 4.08
N SER A 284 7.01 -24.08 4.56
CA SER A 284 7.48 -23.75 5.91
C SER A 284 6.58 -24.32 7.01
N TRP A 285 5.28 -24.49 6.74
CA TRP A 285 4.29 -25.01 7.67
C TRP A 285 4.56 -26.49 7.99
N GLY A 286 4.89 -27.26 6.94
CA GLY A 286 5.19 -28.69 7.02
C GLY A 286 6.51 -29.04 7.72
N VAL A 287 7.35 -28.05 8.05
CA VAL A 287 8.53 -28.29 8.89
C VAL A 287 8.10 -28.66 10.31
N ALA A 288 7.02 -28.03 10.80
CA ALA A 288 6.42 -28.34 12.10
C ALA A 288 5.36 -29.42 12.01
N HIS A 289 4.50 -29.35 10.99
CA HIS A 289 3.36 -30.24 10.77
C HIS A 289 3.46 -30.99 9.44
N PRO A 290 4.41 -31.93 9.28
CA PRO A 290 4.57 -32.65 8.01
C PRO A 290 3.34 -33.49 7.63
N GLU A 291 2.45 -33.79 8.58
CA GLU A 291 1.22 -34.55 8.37
C GLU A 291 0.20 -33.83 7.50
N ILE A 292 0.20 -32.49 7.47
CA ILE A 292 -0.77 -31.69 6.71
C ILE A 292 -0.34 -31.48 5.25
N LEU A 293 0.93 -31.74 4.90
CA LEU A 293 1.41 -31.62 3.52
C LEU A 293 1.34 -32.94 2.77
N THR A 294 1.26 -32.85 1.45
CA THR A 294 1.32 -34.01 0.57
C THR A 294 2.75 -34.50 0.44
N ALA A 295 3.02 -35.77 0.76
CA ALA A 295 4.30 -36.39 0.46
C ALA A 295 4.35 -36.78 -1.03
N CYS A 296 5.32 -36.24 -1.78
CA CYS A 296 5.45 -36.56 -3.19
C CYS A 296 6.18 -37.90 -3.37
N GLU A 297 5.69 -38.77 -4.25
CA GLU A 297 6.23 -40.14 -4.40
C GLU A 297 7.23 -40.31 -5.55
N LYS A 298 7.38 -39.29 -6.42
CA LYS A 298 8.42 -39.25 -7.47
C LYS A 298 9.62 -38.42 -7.01
N ASN A 299 10.75 -38.54 -7.71
CA ASN A 299 11.96 -37.73 -7.50
C ASN A 299 11.72 -36.26 -7.91
N TYR A 300 11.06 -35.48 -7.06
CA TYR A 300 10.99 -34.03 -7.14
C TYR A 300 12.12 -33.38 -6.35
N THR A 301 12.43 -32.13 -6.65
CA THR A 301 13.28 -31.27 -5.81
C THR A 301 12.50 -30.86 -4.55
N GLY A 302 12.27 -31.79 -3.64
CA GLY A 302 11.50 -31.56 -2.42
C GLY A 302 10.75 -32.81 -1.97
N LYS A 303 10.52 -32.94 -0.65
CA LYS A 303 9.82 -34.09 -0.04
C LYS A 303 8.29 -33.92 0.01
N TYR A 304 7.83 -32.68 0.10
CA TYR A 304 6.42 -32.36 0.27
C TYR A 304 6.04 -31.23 -0.67
N GLY A 305 4.84 -31.32 -1.24
CA GLY A 305 4.20 -30.28 -2.05
C GLY A 305 3.06 -29.60 -1.27
N PRO A 306 1.98 -29.18 -1.95
CA PRO A 306 0.87 -28.46 -1.32
C PRO A 306 0.21 -29.23 -0.17
N ILE A 307 -0.55 -28.50 0.65
CA ILE A 307 -1.41 -29.06 1.70
C ILE A 307 -2.22 -30.24 1.14
N ASP A 308 -2.31 -31.32 1.92
CA ASP A 308 -3.06 -32.53 1.58
C ASP A 308 -4.55 -32.31 1.89
N PRO A 309 -5.41 -32.19 0.84
CA PRO A 309 -6.82 -31.89 1.01
C PRO A 309 -7.66 -33.14 1.37
N THR A 310 -7.03 -34.32 1.44
CA THR A 310 -7.73 -35.59 1.67
C THR A 310 -7.80 -35.98 3.15
N LYS A 311 -7.04 -35.27 4.00
CA LYS A 311 -6.93 -35.55 5.43
C LYS A 311 -7.85 -34.67 6.27
N ASN A 312 -8.55 -35.28 7.22
CA ASN A 312 -9.37 -34.53 8.18
C ASN A 312 -8.52 -33.70 9.15
N GLU A 313 -7.32 -34.19 9.47
CA GLU A 313 -6.34 -33.54 10.34
C GLU A 313 -5.95 -32.16 9.80
N THR A 314 -5.81 -32.02 8.47
CA THR A 314 -5.58 -30.75 7.79
C THR A 314 -6.65 -29.72 8.18
N TYR A 315 -7.93 -30.10 8.06
CA TYR A 315 -9.04 -29.19 8.34
C TYR A 315 -9.20 -28.86 9.82
N VAL A 316 -8.86 -29.80 10.71
CA VAL A 316 -8.81 -29.54 12.16
C VAL A 316 -7.70 -28.55 12.50
N PHE A 317 -6.52 -28.72 11.89
CA PHE A 317 -5.40 -27.79 12.04
C PHE A 317 -5.77 -26.38 11.55
N LEU A 318 -6.26 -26.25 10.31
CA LEU A 318 -6.64 -24.98 9.71
C LEU A 318 -7.74 -24.27 10.51
N LYS A 319 -8.78 -25.01 10.95
CA LYS A 319 -9.84 -24.42 11.78
C LYS A 319 -9.30 -23.80 13.05
N ASN A 320 -8.39 -24.48 13.74
CA ASN A 320 -7.78 -23.96 14.97
C ASN A 320 -6.90 -22.73 14.69
N LEU A 321 -6.10 -22.76 13.61
CA LEU A 321 -5.25 -21.64 13.23
C LEU A 321 -6.07 -20.41 12.82
N PHE A 322 -7.07 -20.57 11.96
CA PHE A 322 -7.95 -19.47 11.55
C PHE A 322 -8.78 -18.91 12.70
N THR A 323 -9.16 -19.75 13.67
CA THR A 323 -9.81 -19.27 14.91
C THR A 323 -8.87 -18.32 15.66
N GLU A 324 -7.60 -18.68 15.85
CA GLU A 324 -6.62 -17.78 16.48
C GLU A 324 -6.38 -16.49 15.67
N ILE A 325 -6.31 -16.60 14.34
CA ILE A 325 -6.17 -15.44 13.46
C ILE A 325 -7.38 -14.51 13.63
N SER A 326 -8.60 -15.05 13.74
CA SER A 326 -9.84 -14.28 14.01
C SER A 326 -9.85 -13.54 15.35
N GLU A 327 -9.15 -14.07 16.35
CA GLU A 327 -9.00 -13.40 17.65
C GLU A 327 -7.87 -12.35 17.66
N THR A 328 -6.96 -12.41 16.68
CA THR A 328 -5.76 -11.57 16.62
C THR A 328 -5.95 -10.34 15.74
N PHE A 329 -6.45 -10.55 14.52
CA PHE A 329 -6.65 -9.50 13.52
C PHE A 329 -8.09 -8.99 13.56
N ALA A 330 -8.25 -7.68 13.59
CA ALA A 330 -9.55 -7.03 13.81
C ALA A 330 -10.30 -6.69 12.49
N ASP A 331 -9.63 -6.78 11.34
CA ASP A 331 -10.28 -6.49 10.06
C ASP A 331 -11.36 -7.53 9.75
N ARG A 332 -12.39 -7.15 8.98
CA ARG A 332 -13.43 -8.09 8.57
C ARG A 332 -12.98 -9.01 7.43
N TYR A 333 -11.87 -8.70 6.77
CA TYR A 333 -11.34 -9.48 5.68
C TYR A 333 -10.10 -10.28 6.10
N ILE A 334 -9.95 -11.44 5.48
CA ILE A 334 -8.75 -12.27 5.53
C ILE A 334 -8.43 -12.69 4.10
N HIS A 335 -7.16 -12.59 3.71
CA HIS A 335 -6.71 -13.16 2.45
C HIS A 335 -6.34 -14.63 2.69
N ILE A 336 -6.95 -15.55 1.96
CA ILE A 336 -6.68 -17.00 2.10
C ILE A 336 -5.79 -17.53 0.98
N GLY A 337 -5.32 -16.63 0.10
CA GLY A 337 -4.43 -16.92 -1.02
C GLY A 337 -5.11 -17.77 -2.08
N GLY A 338 -4.53 -18.92 -2.37
CA GLY A 338 -5.02 -19.90 -3.33
C GLY A 338 -4.47 -19.72 -4.74
N ASP A 339 -3.32 -19.07 -4.89
CA ASP A 339 -2.59 -18.95 -6.14
C ASP A 339 -1.63 -20.14 -6.37
N GLU A 340 -1.20 -20.28 -7.63
CA GLU A 340 -0.08 -21.13 -8.06
C GLU A 340 -0.02 -22.57 -7.50
N VAL A 341 -1.17 -23.20 -7.27
CA VAL A 341 -1.21 -24.58 -6.74
C VAL A 341 -0.65 -25.57 -7.76
N GLU A 342 0.54 -26.08 -7.49
CA GLU A 342 1.19 -27.13 -8.29
C GLU A 342 0.55 -28.51 -8.06
N PHE A 343 -0.16 -29.03 -9.06
CA PHE A 343 -0.85 -30.33 -8.96
C PHE A 343 0.08 -31.53 -9.16
N GLU A 344 1.34 -31.33 -9.57
CA GLU A 344 2.30 -32.38 -9.86
C GLU A 344 2.52 -33.30 -8.65
N CYS A 345 2.71 -32.72 -7.45
CA CYS A 345 2.91 -33.52 -6.25
C CYS A 345 1.65 -34.32 -5.87
N TRP A 346 0.46 -33.70 -5.94
CA TRP A 346 -0.81 -34.40 -5.75
C TRP A 346 -0.96 -35.57 -6.73
N SER A 347 -0.61 -35.35 -8.00
CA SER A 347 -0.68 -36.38 -9.02
C SER A 347 0.25 -37.56 -8.79
N SER A 348 1.34 -37.34 -8.05
CA SER A 348 2.27 -38.40 -7.70
C SER A 348 1.83 -39.25 -6.51
N SER A 349 0.93 -38.76 -5.65
CA SER A 349 0.55 -39.42 -4.41
C SER A 349 -0.49 -40.51 -4.64
N SER A 350 -0.18 -41.78 -4.30
CA SER A 350 -1.13 -42.88 -4.46
C SER A 350 -2.39 -42.67 -3.62
N LYS A 351 -2.23 -42.14 -2.40
CA LYS A 351 -3.32 -41.87 -1.46
C LYS A 351 -4.30 -40.81 -1.97
N ILE A 352 -3.79 -39.75 -2.60
CA ILE A 352 -4.66 -38.71 -3.17
C ILE A 352 -5.43 -39.27 -4.37
N ASN A 353 -4.76 -40.02 -5.23
CA ASN A 353 -5.39 -40.67 -6.37
C ASN A 353 -6.50 -41.64 -5.92
N GLU A 354 -6.26 -42.46 -4.88
CA GLU A 354 -7.26 -43.34 -4.28
C GLU A 354 -8.47 -42.55 -3.74
N TYR A 355 -8.23 -41.49 -2.95
CA TYR A 355 -9.29 -40.63 -2.45
C TYR A 355 -10.12 -40.00 -3.56
N MET A 356 -9.48 -39.52 -4.64
CA MET A 356 -10.17 -38.94 -5.79
C MET A 356 -11.06 -39.98 -6.49
N MET A 357 -10.59 -41.23 -6.67
CA MET A 357 -11.40 -42.30 -7.23
C MET A 357 -12.61 -42.65 -6.34
N GLU A 358 -12.40 -42.77 -5.03
CA GLU A 358 -13.48 -43.09 -4.08
C GLU A 358 -14.56 -42.00 -4.00
N ASN A 359 -14.16 -40.73 -4.19
CA ASN A 359 -15.05 -39.58 -4.09
C ASN A 359 -15.55 -39.06 -5.46
N ASN A 360 -15.28 -39.78 -6.55
CA ASN A 360 -15.64 -39.40 -7.92
C ASN A 360 -15.13 -38.01 -8.35
N ILE A 361 -13.94 -37.61 -7.88
CA ILE A 361 -13.29 -36.35 -8.24
C ILE A 361 -12.47 -36.58 -9.51
N VAL A 362 -12.80 -35.87 -10.58
CA VAL A 362 -12.26 -36.18 -11.93
C VAL A 362 -11.02 -35.35 -12.29
N SER A 363 -10.72 -34.30 -11.54
CA SER A 363 -9.55 -33.45 -11.78
C SER A 363 -8.97 -32.84 -10.50
N TYR A 364 -7.69 -32.47 -10.52
CA TYR A 364 -7.04 -31.79 -9.38
C TYR A 364 -7.59 -30.39 -9.13
N LYS A 365 -8.12 -29.72 -10.16
CA LYS A 365 -8.86 -28.45 -10.00
C LYS A 365 -10.13 -28.63 -9.18
N GLU A 366 -10.82 -29.75 -9.37
CA GLU A 366 -12.00 -30.09 -8.56
C GLU A 366 -11.60 -30.44 -7.12
N LEU A 367 -10.45 -31.10 -6.93
CA LEU A 367 -9.89 -31.36 -5.60
C LEU A 367 -9.51 -30.06 -4.87
N GLU A 368 -8.84 -29.14 -5.56
CA GLU A 368 -8.54 -27.78 -5.07
C GLU A 368 -9.83 -27.04 -4.73
N SER A 369 -10.85 -27.12 -5.60
CA SER A 369 -12.16 -26.50 -5.35
C SER A 369 -12.81 -27.01 -4.07
N LEU A 370 -12.71 -28.31 -3.80
CA LEU A 370 -13.21 -28.91 -2.57
C LEU A 370 -12.44 -28.43 -1.34
N TYR A 371 -11.12 -28.28 -1.45
CA TYR A 371 -10.28 -27.72 -0.40
C TYR A 371 -10.63 -26.27 -0.09
N ILE A 372 -10.60 -25.40 -1.10
CA ILE A 372 -10.84 -23.96 -0.95
C ILE A 372 -12.28 -23.72 -0.45
N GLY A 373 -13.26 -24.47 -0.94
CA GLY A 373 -14.64 -24.38 -0.44
C GLY A 373 -14.74 -24.63 1.07
N LYS A 374 -14.04 -25.65 1.60
CA LYS A 374 -14.00 -25.91 3.05
C LYS A 374 -13.29 -24.79 3.82
N VAL A 375 -12.21 -24.23 3.28
CA VAL A 375 -11.49 -23.11 3.93
C VAL A 375 -12.35 -21.85 3.97
N ILE A 376 -13.03 -21.53 2.86
CA ILE A 376 -14.01 -20.44 2.78
C ILE A 376 -15.10 -20.62 3.85
N ASP A 377 -15.70 -21.80 3.94
CA ASP A 377 -16.73 -22.07 4.95
C ASP A 377 -16.20 -21.89 6.38
N MET A 378 -14.96 -22.30 6.65
CA MET A 378 -14.33 -22.11 7.95
C MET A 378 -14.18 -20.63 8.31
N VAL A 379 -13.58 -19.83 7.43
CA VAL A 379 -13.34 -18.40 7.73
C VAL A 379 -14.65 -17.62 7.78
N LYS A 380 -15.64 -17.95 6.97
CA LYS A 380 -16.98 -17.34 7.04
C LYS A 380 -17.69 -17.66 8.35
N ASN A 381 -17.56 -18.88 8.88
CA ASN A 381 -18.09 -19.24 10.20
C ASN A 381 -17.41 -18.48 11.34
N LEU A 382 -16.24 -17.89 11.10
CA LEU A 382 -15.54 -16.98 12.01
C LEU A 382 -15.89 -15.50 11.76
N ASN A 383 -16.90 -15.22 10.93
CA ASN A 383 -17.35 -13.89 10.50
C ASN A 383 -16.35 -13.10 9.64
N TYR A 384 -15.38 -13.77 9.03
CA TYR A 384 -14.52 -13.17 8.02
C TYR A 384 -15.18 -13.14 6.64
N LYS A 385 -14.79 -12.15 5.84
CA LYS A 385 -15.02 -12.08 4.39
C LYS A 385 -13.71 -12.46 3.68
N PRO A 386 -13.65 -13.59 2.98
CA PRO A 386 -12.41 -14.00 2.34
C PRO A 386 -12.09 -13.16 1.10
N ILE A 387 -10.80 -12.90 0.90
CA ILE A 387 -10.19 -12.46 -0.35
C ILE A 387 -9.38 -13.65 -0.88
N VAL A 388 -9.42 -13.87 -2.18
CA VAL A 388 -8.70 -14.95 -2.88
C VAL A 388 -7.98 -14.40 -4.10
N TRP A 389 -6.86 -15.02 -4.47
CA TRP A 389 -6.24 -14.78 -5.77
C TRP A 389 -7.11 -15.30 -6.92
N GLU A 390 -6.87 -14.79 -8.13
CA GLU A 390 -7.70 -15.06 -9.30
C GLU A 390 -7.83 -16.54 -9.68
N GLU A 391 -6.84 -17.38 -9.36
CA GLU A 391 -6.83 -18.81 -9.67
C GLU A 391 -8.06 -19.51 -9.13
N VAL A 392 -8.45 -19.21 -7.89
CA VAL A 392 -9.64 -19.75 -7.24
C VAL A 392 -10.89 -19.49 -8.10
N PHE A 393 -11.01 -18.31 -8.71
CA PHE A 393 -12.10 -18.01 -9.63
C PHE A 393 -11.92 -18.74 -10.97
N THR A 394 -10.73 -18.71 -11.57
CA THR A 394 -10.48 -19.28 -12.90
C THR A 394 -10.54 -20.80 -12.95
N ASN A 395 -10.26 -21.49 -11.85
CA ASN A 395 -10.35 -22.94 -11.72
C ASN A 395 -11.78 -23.42 -11.49
N GLY A 396 -12.76 -22.50 -11.42
CA GLY A 396 -14.18 -22.83 -11.35
C GLY A 396 -14.64 -23.26 -9.97
N VAL A 397 -13.93 -22.84 -8.91
CA VAL A 397 -14.34 -23.07 -7.53
C VAL A 397 -15.72 -22.42 -7.33
N LYS A 398 -16.63 -23.13 -6.65
CA LYS A 398 -17.93 -22.57 -6.30
C LYS A 398 -17.77 -21.56 -5.16
N LEU A 399 -17.88 -20.28 -5.47
CA LEU A 399 -17.65 -19.19 -4.52
C LEU A 399 -18.98 -18.57 -4.05
N PRO A 400 -19.16 -18.30 -2.75
CA PRO A 400 -20.20 -17.41 -2.24
C PRO A 400 -20.12 -15.99 -2.81
N ASP A 401 -21.24 -15.33 -3.08
CA ASP A 401 -21.28 -14.03 -3.80
C ASP A 401 -20.51 -12.87 -3.14
N ASP A 402 -20.25 -12.95 -1.83
CA ASP A 402 -19.57 -11.94 -1.02
C ASP A 402 -18.04 -12.05 -1.01
N ILE A 403 -17.46 -12.98 -1.76
CA ILE A 403 -16.00 -13.12 -1.92
C ILE A 403 -15.45 -12.03 -2.84
N VAL A 404 -14.29 -11.50 -2.45
CA VAL A 404 -13.51 -10.56 -3.28
C VAL A 404 -12.41 -11.33 -4.01
N ILE A 405 -12.27 -11.09 -5.32
CA ILE A 405 -11.22 -11.71 -6.14
C ILE A 405 -10.12 -10.68 -6.41
N GLN A 406 -8.87 -11.02 -6.15
CA GLN A 406 -7.72 -10.19 -6.46
C GLN A 406 -7.08 -10.61 -7.80
N ILE A 407 -7.09 -9.69 -8.77
CA ILE A 407 -6.61 -9.92 -10.14
C ILE A 407 -5.15 -9.52 -10.24
N TRP A 408 -4.30 -10.47 -10.63
CA TRP A 408 -2.85 -10.29 -10.57
C TRP A 408 -2.08 -10.74 -11.81
N LYS A 409 -2.67 -11.57 -12.68
CA LYS A 409 -2.01 -12.01 -13.91
C LYS A 409 -2.31 -11.10 -15.08
N ASP A 410 -1.58 -11.32 -16.18
CA ASP A 410 -1.78 -10.67 -17.47
C ASP A 410 -3.21 -10.85 -18.00
N PHE A 411 -3.59 -10.04 -19.00
CA PHE A 411 -4.95 -10.00 -19.56
C PHE A 411 -6.02 -9.67 -18.51
N TRP A 412 -5.64 -8.86 -17.53
CA TRP A 412 -6.44 -8.50 -16.37
C TRP A 412 -7.79 -7.86 -16.76
N GLU A 413 -7.88 -7.14 -17.88
CA GLU A 413 -9.13 -6.53 -18.34
C GLU A 413 -10.20 -7.58 -18.63
N ILE A 414 -9.82 -8.68 -19.28
CA ILE A 414 -10.73 -9.81 -19.55
C ILE A 414 -11.18 -10.43 -18.22
N LYS A 415 -10.24 -10.61 -17.29
CA LYS A 415 -10.53 -11.20 -15.99
C LYS A 415 -11.46 -10.32 -15.15
N MET A 416 -11.25 -9.01 -15.15
CA MET A 416 -12.12 -8.02 -14.51
C MET A 416 -13.54 -8.08 -15.09
N ILE A 417 -13.69 -8.20 -16.41
CA ILE A 417 -15.02 -8.38 -17.04
C ILE A 417 -15.70 -9.66 -16.53
N GLU A 418 -14.98 -10.79 -16.50
CA GLU A 418 -15.53 -12.07 -16.07
C GLU A 418 -15.97 -12.05 -14.60
N VAL A 419 -15.11 -11.53 -13.71
CA VAL A 419 -15.41 -11.43 -12.27
C VAL A 419 -16.58 -10.49 -12.02
N THR A 420 -16.55 -9.27 -12.57
CA THR A 420 -17.62 -8.28 -12.33
C THR A 420 -18.96 -8.71 -12.93
N LYS A 421 -18.99 -9.37 -14.10
CA LYS A 421 -20.22 -9.95 -14.68
C LYS A 421 -20.80 -11.10 -13.85
N SER A 422 -19.97 -11.74 -13.02
CA SER A 422 -20.45 -12.74 -12.06
C SER A 422 -21.01 -12.13 -10.76
N ASN A 423 -21.20 -10.80 -10.72
CA ASN A 423 -21.66 -10.02 -9.56
C ASN A 423 -20.70 -10.10 -8.35
N ARG A 424 -19.40 -10.22 -8.62
CA ARG A 424 -18.36 -10.34 -7.59
C ARG A 424 -17.49 -9.13 -7.53
N SER A 425 -17.06 -8.79 -6.32
CA SER A 425 -16.13 -7.70 -6.12
C SER A 425 -14.72 -8.06 -6.58
N ALA A 426 -14.01 -7.09 -7.16
CA ALA A 426 -12.64 -7.26 -7.63
C ALA A 426 -11.69 -6.23 -7.01
N ILE A 427 -10.44 -6.64 -6.78
CA ILE A 427 -9.29 -5.81 -6.43
C ILE A 427 -8.25 -6.02 -7.54
N LEU A 428 -7.67 -4.94 -8.07
CA LEU A 428 -6.64 -5.02 -9.12
C LEU A 428 -5.24 -4.88 -8.52
N SER A 429 -4.31 -5.76 -8.92
CA SER A 429 -2.88 -5.64 -8.62
C SER A 429 -1.95 -5.92 -9.79
N THR A 430 -2.43 -6.52 -10.90
CA THR A 430 -1.60 -6.90 -12.08
C THR A 430 -0.61 -5.82 -12.53
N CYS A 431 -1.07 -4.57 -12.63
CA CYS A 431 -0.23 -3.47 -13.10
C CYS A 431 0.87 -3.05 -12.11
N TRP A 432 0.75 -3.40 -10.83
CA TRP A 432 1.41 -2.73 -9.71
C TRP A 432 2.33 -3.66 -8.91
N TYR A 433 2.96 -4.61 -9.59
CA TYR A 433 4.06 -5.42 -9.05
C TYR A 433 5.32 -4.55 -8.97
N LEU A 434 5.62 -4.07 -7.77
CA LEU A 434 6.74 -3.19 -7.47
C LEU A 434 8.06 -3.97 -7.39
N ASP A 435 8.03 -5.25 -7.03
CA ASP A 435 9.20 -6.13 -7.05
C ASP A 435 9.86 -6.19 -8.45
N ASN A 436 9.06 -6.06 -9.51
CA ASN A 436 9.51 -5.87 -10.89
C ASN A 436 10.13 -4.48 -11.10
N ILE A 437 11.45 -4.39 -10.89
CA ILE A 437 12.22 -3.15 -11.07
C ILE A 437 12.37 -2.76 -12.54
N GLY A 438 12.08 -1.50 -12.86
CA GLY A 438 12.45 -0.88 -14.13
C GLY A 438 13.83 -0.23 -14.11
N SER A 439 14.18 0.49 -15.19
CA SER A 439 15.43 1.23 -15.32
C SER A 439 15.44 2.61 -14.61
N GLY A 440 14.50 2.85 -13.70
CA GLY A 440 14.20 4.16 -13.11
C GLY A 440 13.08 4.90 -13.86
N GLY A 441 12.27 5.70 -13.14
CA GLY A 441 11.09 6.38 -13.70
C GLY A 441 9.89 5.45 -13.98
N ASP A 442 9.94 4.19 -13.54
CA ASP A 442 8.90 3.18 -13.71
C ASP A 442 7.58 3.51 -13.00
N TRP A 443 7.55 4.54 -12.13
CA TRP A 443 6.32 5.08 -11.56
C TRP A 443 5.31 5.49 -12.65
N GLN A 444 5.76 5.92 -13.83
CA GLN A 444 4.87 6.29 -14.94
C GLN A 444 4.03 5.11 -15.42
N LYS A 445 4.61 3.90 -15.47
CA LYS A 445 3.89 2.66 -15.80
C LYS A 445 2.79 2.40 -14.78
N PHE A 446 3.11 2.55 -13.49
CA PHE A 446 2.15 2.33 -12.41
C PHE A 446 1.04 3.39 -12.42
N TYR A 447 1.38 4.65 -12.70
CA TYR A 447 0.42 5.74 -12.83
C TYR A 447 -0.49 5.57 -14.06
N ALA A 448 0.00 4.99 -15.16
CA ALA A 448 -0.78 4.83 -16.39
C ALA A 448 -1.89 3.77 -16.29
N CYS A 449 -1.84 2.87 -15.31
CA CYS A 449 -2.85 1.81 -15.17
C CYS A 449 -4.19 2.40 -14.70
N GLU A 450 -5.22 2.34 -15.54
CA GLU A 450 -6.56 2.83 -15.26
C GLU A 450 -7.50 1.66 -14.91
N PRO A 451 -7.89 1.47 -13.62
CA PRO A 451 -8.66 0.30 -13.18
C PRO A 451 -10.02 0.12 -13.86
N TYR A 452 -10.60 1.17 -14.45
CA TYR A 452 -11.88 1.11 -15.16
C TYR A 452 -11.73 0.94 -16.68
N SER A 453 -10.52 0.77 -17.23
CA SER A 453 -10.30 0.64 -18.69
C SER A 453 -10.98 -0.58 -19.31
N PHE A 454 -11.35 -1.59 -18.53
CA PHE A 454 -12.00 -2.81 -19.00
C PHE A 454 -13.47 -2.62 -19.39
N THR A 455 -14.14 -1.54 -18.96
CA THR A 455 -15.56 -1.32 -19.25
C THR A 455 -16.01 0.12 -19.01
N ASP A 456 -17.02 0.58 -19.75
CA ASP A 456 -17.75 1.82 -19.48
C ASP A 456 -19.05 1.62 -18.69
N ASP A 457 -19.42 0.37 -18.37
CA ASP A 457 -20.64 0.06 -17.64
C ASP A 457 -20.50 0.45 -16.15
N PRO A 458 -21.29 1.41 -15.64
CA PRO A 458 -21.20 1.84 -14.24
C PRO A 458 -21.57 0.73 -13.25
N ILE A 459 -22.41 -0.24 -13.65
CA ILE A 459 -22.77 -1.38 -12.79
C ILE A 459 -21.56 -2.28 -12.61
N LEU A 460 -20.85 -2.62 -13.70
CA LEU A 460 -19.63 -3.43 -13.61
C LEU A 460 -18.53 -2.72 -12.83
N ARG A 461 -18.37 -1.40 -13.03
CA ARG A 461 -17.42 -0.57 -12.26
C ARG A 461 -17.71 -0.57 -10.76
N SER A 462 -18.98 -0.65 -10.35
CA SER A 462 -19.37 -0.66 -8.92
C SER A 462 -18.87 -1.87 -8.14
N PHE A 463 -18.50 -2.96 -8.83
CA PHE A 463 -17.88 -4.14 -8.22
C PHE A 463 -16.37 -3.99 -8.00
N VAL A 464 -15.73 -2.97 -8.56
CA VAL A 464 -14.29 -2.74 -8.36
C VAL A 464 -14.09 -1.98 -7.05
N LYS A 465 -13.50 -2.65 -6.05
CA LYS A 465 -13.23 -2.04 -4.74
C LYS A 465 -12.03 -1.10 -4.75
N GLY A 466 -11.12 -1.30 -5.70
CA GLY A 466 -9.87 -0.57 -5.83
C GLY A 466 -8.74 -1.52 -6.19
N GLY A 467 -7.62 -1.43 -5.48
CA GLY A 467 -6.45 -2.21 -5.83
C GLY A 467 -5.29 -2.10 -4.87
N GLU A 468 -4.21 -2.80 -5.19
CA GLU A 468 -3.03 -2.90 -4.34
C GLU A 468 -1.74 -2.83 -5.14
N ALA A 469 -0.75 -2.12 -4.59
CA ALA A 469 0.63 -2.27 -5.03
C ALA A 469 1.27 -3.46 -4.30
N CYS A 470 1.94 -4.35 -5.02
CA CYS A 470 2.52 -5.56 -4.45
C CYS A 470 4.04 -5.45 -4.35
N MET A 471 4.59 -5.71 -3.18
CA MET A 471 6.03 -5.83 -2.94
C MET A 471 6.35 -7.25 -2.46
N TRP A 472 6.49 -8.16 -3.41
CA TRP A 472 6.97 -9.53 -3.16
C TRP A 472 8.45 -9.54 -2.74
N GLY A 473 8.82 -10.56 -1.97
CA GLY A 473 10.01 -10.57 -1.13
C GLY A 473 11.20 -11.34 -1.70
N GLU A 474 11.14 -11.96 -2.89
CA GLU A 474 12.19 -12.88 -3.39
C GLU A 474 13.58 -12.23 -3.43
N VAL A 475 13.61 -10.93 -3.75
CA VAL A 475 14.84 -10.12 -3.84
C VAL A 475 14.69 -8.80 -3.06
N VAL A 476 13.81 -8.78 -2.06
CA VAL A 476 13.48 -7.62 -1.23
C VAL A 476 13.59 -7.98 0.24
N ASN A 477 14.33 -7.17 1.02
CA ASN A 477 14.54 -7.40 2.44
C ASN A 477 14.62 -6.05 3.20
N GLU A 478 15.02 -6.09 4.46
CA GLU A 478 15.07 -4.92 5.34
C GLU A 478 15.90 -3.74 4.81
N PHE A 479 16.87 -3.98 3.91
CA PHE A 479 17.80 -2.95 3.43
C PHE A 479 17.33 -2.22 2.18
N ASN A 480 16.45 -2.81 1.38
CA ASN A 480 16.01 -2.24 0.10
C ASN A 480 14.49 -2.06 -0.01
N VAL A 481 13.70 -2.59 0.93
CA VAL A 481 12.23 -2.54 0.88
C VAL A 481 11.69 -1.12 0.77
N ILE A 482 12.12 -0.20 1.65
CA ILE A 482 11.54 1.15 1.71
C ILE A 482 11.85 1.95 0.45
N SER A 483 13.11 1.99 0.02
CA SER A 483 13.54 2.72 -1.17
C SER A 483 12.98 2.11 -2.45
N ARG A 484 12.73 0.79 -2.46
CA ARG A 484 12.09 0.13 -3.59
C ARG A 484 10.59 0.45 -3.61
N VAL A 485 9.86 0.42 -2.49
CA VAL A 485 8.43 0.75 -2.47
C VAL A 485 8.21 2.23 -2.82
N TRP A 486 8.97 3.14 -2.20
CA TRP A 486 8.72 4.58 -2.28
C TRP A 486 9.76 5.29 -3.13
N PRO A 487 9.35 6.16 -4.07
CA PRO A 487 8.02 6.73 -4.22
C PRO A 487 7.14 6.02 -5.27
N ARG A 488 7.52 4.83 -5.76
CA ARG A 488 6.78 4.15 -6.83
C ARG A 488 5.34 3.80 -6.44
N ALA A 489 5.12 3.34 -5.21
CA ALA A 489 3.78 3.11 -4.67
C ALA A 489 2.94 4.40 -4.53
N SER A 490 3.57 5.58 -4.50
CA SER A 490 2.86 6.87 -4.47
C SER A 490 2.05 7.09 -5.76
N ALA A 491 2.54 6.61 -6.90
CA ALA A 491 1.82 6.66 -8.18
C ALA A 491 0.54 5.82 -8.14
N VAL A 492 0.61 4.62 -7.55
CA VAL A 492 -0.55 3.76 -7.33
C VAL A 492 -1.54 4.42 -6.37
N ALA A 493 -1.02 5.00 -5.29
CA ALA A 493 -1.83 5.68 -4.29
C ALA A 493 -2.61 6.87 -4.89
N GLU A 494 -1.98 7.66 -5.76
CA GLU A 494 -2.67 8.75 -6.47
C GLU A 494 -3.72 8.21 -7.44
N LYS A 495 -3.42 7.16 -8.21
CA LYS A 495 -4.38 6.54 -9.12
C LYS A 495 -5.62 5.99 -8.41
N LEU A 496 -5.45 5.48 -7.19
CA LEU A 496 -6.52 4.92 -6.38
C LEU A 496 -7.29 5.98 -5.56
N TRP A 497 -6.72 7.18 -5.37
CA TRP A 497 -7.34 8.26 -4.62
C TRP A 497 -8.00 9.30 -5.52
N SER A 498 -7.27 9.83 -6.50
CA SER A 498 -7.65 11.00 -7.28
C SER A 498 -8.66 10.67 -8.37
N GLN A 499 -9.51 11.65 -8.70
CA GLN A 499 -10.39 11.57 -9.86
C GLN A 499 -9.56 11.64 -11.15
N PRO A 500 -9.93 10.90 -12.21
CA PRO A 500 -9.20 10.94 -13.47
C PRO A 500 -9.32 12.33 -14.13
N GLU A 501 -8.22 12.81 -14.70
CA GLU A 501 -8.24 14.00 -15.55
C GLU A 501 -8.59 13.64 -16.99
N PHE A 502 -8.98 14.64 -17.79
CA PHE A 502 -9.15 14.45 -19.23
C PHE A 502 -7.84 14.03 -19.91
N LYS A 503 -6.71 14.55 -19.41
CA LYS A 503 -5.37 14.22 -19.88
C LYS A 503 -4.37 14.42 -18.75
N ASP A 504 -3.62 13.37 -18.42
CA ASP A 504 -2.53 13.44 -17.47
C ASP A 504 -1.38 14.31 -18.02
N ASP A 505 -0.95 15.31 -17.25
CA ASP A 505 0.27 16.07 -17.49
C ASP A 505 1.43 15.44 -16.72
N ILE A 506 2.20 14.60 -17.41
CA ILE A 506 3.31 13.85 -16.80
C ILE A 506 4.36 14.76 -16.17
N ASP A 507 4.63 15.94 -16.75
CA ASP A 507 5.63 16.87 -16.21
C ASP A 507 5.11 17.56 -14.94
N GLU A 508 3.82 17.84 -14.86
CA GLU A 508 3.16 18.29 -13.63
C GLU A 508 3.24 17.23 -12.53
N ILE A 509 2.84 16.00 -12.84
CA ILE A 509 2.86 14.87 -11.90
C ILE A 509 4.29 14.60 -11.41
N ALA A 510 5.27 14.62 -12.32
CA ALA A 510 6.68 14.42 -11.98
C ALA A 510 7.17 15.47 -10.96
N ARG A 511 6.82 16.75 -11.14
CA ARG A 511 7.21 17.83 -10.22
C ARG A 511 6.55 17.70 -8.85
N ARG A 512 5.28 17.29 -8.77
CA ARG A 512 4.63 16.99 -7.48
C ARG A 512 5.23 15.78 -6.80
N LEU A 513 5.59 14.75 -7.57
CA LEU A 513 6.23 13.54 -7.04
C LEU A 513 7.63 13.83 -6.49
N GLU A 514 8.40 14.73 -7.12
CA GLU A 514 9.67 15.23 -6.56
C GLU A 514 9.46 15.91 -5.20
N GLU A 515 8.50 16.84 -5.10
CA GLU A 515 8.19 17.50 -3.83
C GLU A 515 7.79 16.48 -2.75
N HIS A 516 6.89 15.55 -3.09
CA HIS A 516 6.40 14.53 -2.18
C HIS A 516 7.51 13.56 -1.75
N THR A 517 8.41 13.19 -2.65
CA THR A 517 9.57 12.35 -2.32
C THR A 517 10.48 13.05 -1.32
N CYS A 518 10.80 14.32 -1.55
CA CYS A 518 11.60 15.11 -0.61
C CYS A 518 10.88 15.31 0.73
N ARG A 519 9.55 15.42 0.73
CA ARG A 519 8.74 15.46 1.95
C ARG A 519 8.83 14.16 2.73
N MET A 520 8.73 13.01 2.06
CA MET A 520 8.90 11.69 2.68
C MET A 520 10.30 11.52 3.28
N ILE A 521 11.36 11.92 2.58
CA ILE A 521 12.74 11.87 3.06
C ILE A 521 12.94 12.71 4.33
N ARG A 522 12.43 13.95 4.34
CA ARG A 522 12.48 14.82 5.53
C ARG A 522 11.73 14.23 6.73
N ARG A 523 10.69 13.43 6.49
CA ARG A 523 9.94 12.69 7.51
C ARG A 523 10.58 11.34 7.87
N GLY A 524 11.81 11.07 7.41
CA GLY A 524 12.56 9.87 7.76
C GLY A 524 12.26 8.63 6.91
N ILE A 525 11.51 8.76 5.81
CA ILE A 525 11.27 7.68 4.86
C ILE A 525 12.37 7.72 3.78
N PRO A 526 13.29 6.74 3.72
CA PRO A 526 14.34 6.69 2.69
C PRO A 526 13.80 6.30 1.31
N ALA A 527 12.98 7.17 0.71
CA ALA A 527 12.45 7.02 -0.63
C ALA A 527 13.56 7.26 -1.68
N GLN A 528 13.55 6.50 -2.78
CA GLN A 528 14.50 6.72 -3.88
C GLN A 528 14.12 7.95 -4.73
N PRO A 529 15.05 8.56 -5.49
CA PRO A 529 14.69 9.61 -6.44
C PRO A 529 13.68 9.15 -7.51
N PRO A 530 12.65 9.92 -7.86
CA PRO A 530 11.61 9.48 -8.80
C PRO A 530 11.96 9.72 -10.28
N ASN A 531 12.55 10.88 -10.64
CA ASN A 531 12.67 11.28 -12.06
C ASN A 531 14.10 11.51 -12.57
N GLY A 532 15.11 11.13 -11.79
CA GLY A 532 16.53 11.21 -12.18
C GLY A 532 17.34 12.17 -11.32
N PRO A 533 18.34 12.87 -11.88
CA PRO A 533 19.20 13.78 -11.12
C PRO A 533 18.41 14.92 -10.48
N GLY A 534 18.72 15.17 -9.20
CA GLY A 534 18.07 16.19 -8.38
C GLY A 534 18.59 16.15 -6.95
N PHE A 535 17.97 16.92 -6.07
CA PHE A 535 18.26 16.93 -4.64
C PHE A 535 17.04 17.41 -3.85
N CYS A 536 17.04 17.11 -2.56
CA CYS A 536 16.06 17.62 -1.61
C CYS A 536 16.73 18.66 -0.72
N TYR A 537 16.01 19.76 -0.48
CA TYR A 537 16.38 20.79 0.50
C TYR A 537 15.96 20.39 1.90
#